data_AF-A0A497HBR2-F1
#
_entry.id   AF-A0A497HBR2-F1
#
_cell.length_a   1.000
_cell.length_b   1.000
_cell.length_c   1.000
_cell.angle_alpha   90.00
_cell.angle_beta   90.00
_cell.angle_gamma   90.00
#
_symmetry.space_group_name_H-M   'P 1'
#
loop_
_entity.id
_entity.type
_entity.pdbx_description
1 polymer ?
#
loop_
_entity_poly.entity_id
_entity_poly.type
_entity_poly.pdbx_seq_one_letter_code
_entity_poly.pdbx_strand_id
1 'polypeptide(L)'
;MVFTIRIVSNTPLTNETDPEVVAKTFFEQIGYLSKGADPTIPYKLFADFFIKHPEKAWFVEDLAKQLNTSKPTIYRHLNKLKNMDILEETQVYDELTKQHKKAYRIRYGNLQKAWNFVEAHIKVAVENYGKTVEHLQKLMEKKRMDEE
;
A
#
# COMPACT_ATOMS: atom_id res chain seq x y z
N MET A 1 -9.79 -9.31 2.15
CA MET A 1 -9.67 -7.94 1.59
C MET A 1 -8.61 -8.02 0.50
N VAL A 2 -8.88 -7.52 -0.71
CA VAL A 2 -8.07 -7.77 -1.90
C VAL A 2 -6.90 -6.76 -1.96
N PHE A 3 -5.70 -7.24 -2.32
CA PHE A 3 -4.55 -6.42 -2.68
C PHE A 3 -4.89 -5.63 -3.96
N THR A 4 -4.77 -4.30 -3.94
CA THR A 4 -5.03 -3.48 -5.12
C THR A 4 -3.96 -2.42 -5.24
N ILE A 5 -3.12 -2.57 -6.25
CA ILE A 5 -2.17 -1.56 -6.69
C ILE A 5 -2.48 -1.21 -8.14
N ARG A 6 -2.34 0.07 -8.47
CA ARG A 6 -2.42 0.51 -9.86
C ARG A 6 -1.03 0.50 -10.45
N ILE A 7 -0.82 -0.30 -11.50
CA ILE A 7 0.41 -0.24 -12.29
C ILE A 7 0.19 0.74 -13.43
N VAL A 8 0.99 1.80 -13.47
CA VAL A 8 1.01 2.79 -14.55
C VAL A 8 2.43 2.93 -15.06
N SER A 9 2.58 3.14 -16.36
CA SER A 9 3.87 3.58 -16.90
C SER A 9 4.20 4.96 -16.33
N ASN A 10 5.41 5.11 -15.80
CA ASN A 10 5.91 6.35 -15.22
C ASN A 10 7.42 6.50 -15.49
N THR A 11 7.89 7.74 -15.49
CA THR A 11 9.32 8.04 -15.37
C THR A 11 9.69 8.11 -13.89
N PRO A 12 10.78 7.47 -13.44
CA PRO A 12 11.25 7.59 -12.07
C PRO A 12 11.49 9.06 -11.70
N LEU A 13 11.09 9.45 -10.49
CA LEU A 13 11.19 10.82 -9.99
C LEU A 13 12.59 11.16 -9.45
N THR A 14 13.65 10.52 -9.97
CA THR A 14 15.03 10.63 -9.44
C THR A 14 15.65 12.02 -9.61
N ASN A 15 15.09 12.84 -10.51
CA ASN A 15 15.53 14.22 -10.74
C ASN A 15 14.74 15.25 -9.92
N GLU A 16 13.67 14.82 -9.22
CA GLU A 16 12.91 15.69 -8.34
C GLU A 16 13.58 15.73 -6.97
N THR A 17 13.81 16.94 -6.46
CA THR A 17 14.50 17.16 -5.18
C THR A 17 13.54 17.47 -4.04
N ASP A 18 12.30 17.86 -4.34
CA ASP A 18 11.27 18.13 -3.34
C ASP A 18 10.60 16.82 -2.85
N PRO A 19 10.80 16.42 -1.57
CA PRO A 19 10.21 15.20 -1.03
C PRO A 19 8.68 15.20 -1.03
N GLU A 20 8.03 16.36 -0.91
CA GLU A 20 6.57 16.46 -0.92
C GLU A 20 6.01 16.19 -2.32
N VAL A 21 6.67 16.72 -3.36
CA VAL A 21 6.33 16.41 -4.76
C VAL A 21 6.52 14.92 -5.02
N VAL A 22 7.67 14.35 -4.64
CA VAL A 22 7.94 12.91 -4.80
C VAL A 22 6.88 12.06 -4.09
N ALA A 23 6.57 12.36 -2.83
CA ALA A 23 5.61 11.61 -2.04
C ALA A 23 4.21 11.67 -2.65
N LYS A 24 3.72 12.87 -2.98
CA LYS A 24 2.38 13.04 -3.55
C LYS A 24 2.25 12.31 -4.88
N THR A 25 3.22 12.48 -5.79
CA THR A 25 3.20 11.81 -7.09
C THR A 25 3.30 10.30 -6.95
N PHE A 26 4.19 9.79 -6.08
CA PHE A 26 4.29 8.36 -5.81
C PHE A 26 2.98 7.78 -5.24
N PHE A 27 2.35 8.45 -4.28
CA PHE A 27 1.10 7.99 -3.67
C PHE A 27 -0.07 7.95 -4.66
N GLU A 28 -0.10 8.86 -5.63
CA GLU A 28 -1.06 8.82 -6.74
C GLU A 28 -0.75 7.67 -7.72
N GLN A 29 0.53 7.45 -8.04
CA GLN A 29 0.97 6.39 -8.96
C GLN A 29 0.59 5.00 -8.46
N ILE A 30 0.81 4.71 -7.17
CA ILE A 30 0.44 3.42 -6.56
C ILE A 30 -1.07 3.27 -6.30
N GLY A 31 -1.85 4.32 -6.56
CA GLY A 31 -3.31 4.32 -6.35
C GLY A 31 -3.75 4.49 -4.89
N TYR A 32 -2.86 4.94 -4.00
CA TYR A 32 -3.21 5.26 -2.62
C TYR A 32 -4.02 6.55 -2.53
N LEU A 33 -3.55 7.61 -3.19
CA LEU A 33 -4.29 8.85 -3.42
C LEU A 33 -5.11 8.74 -4.70
N SER A 34 -6.38 9.13 -4.63
CA SER A 34 -7.28 9.15 -5.77
C SER A 34 -7.39 10.57 -6.33
N LYS A 35 -7.33 10.70 -7.65
CA LYS A 35 -7.56 11.98 -8.33
C LYS A 35 -8.99 12.45 -8.04
N GLY A 36 -9.13 13.64 -7.46
CA GLY A 36 -10.43 14.25 -7.15
C GLY A 36 -10.96 14.00 -5.74
N ALA A 37 -10.30 13.20 -4.90
CA ALA A 37 -10.60 13.10 -3.48
C ALA A 37 -9.71 14.05 -2.68
N ASP A 38 -10.20 14.56 -1.54
CA ASP A 38 -9.38 15.37 -0.63
C ASP A 38 -8.19 14.54 -0.12
N PRO A 39 -6.94 14.91 -0.49
CA PRO A 39 -5.77 14.14 -0.11
C PRO A 39 -5.31 14.44 1.31
N THR A 40 -5.88 15.44 2.01
CA THR A 40 -5.31 15.99 3.25
C THR A 40 -5.07 14.92 4.32
N ILE A 41 -6.09 14.13 4.66
CA ILE A 41 -5.98 13.06 5.66
C ILE A 41 -5.07 11.90 5.21
N PRO A 42 -5.27 11.26 4.03
CA PRO A 42 -4.40 10.16 3.61
C PRO A 42 -2.95 10.59 3.41
N TYR A 43 -2.71 11.79 2.86
CA TYR A 43 -1.36 12.31 2.67
C TYR A 43 -0.66 12.51 4.01
N LYS A 44 -1.27 13.25 4.94
CA LYS A 44 -0.69 13.46 6.27
C LYS A 44 -0.47 12.14 6.99
N LEU A 45 -1.46 11.24 6.97
CA LEU A 45 -1.33 9.92 7.57
C LEU A 45 -0.10 9.19 7.04
N PHE A 46 0.07 9.10 5.72
CA PHE A 46 1.18 8.31 5.18
C PHE A 46 2.51 9.06 5.26
N ALA A 47 2.58 10.30 4.78
CA ALA A 47 3.81 11.10 4.76
C ALA A 47 4.28 11.46 6.17
N ASP A 48 3.42 12.06 7.00
CA ASP A 48 3.85 12.67 8.26
C ASP A 48 4.01 11.65 9.39
N PHE A 49 3.19 10.59 9.41
CA PHE A 49 3.26 9.60 10.49
C PHE A 49 4.13 8.40 10.14
N PHE A 50 4.02 7.88 8.92
CA PHE A 50 4.71 6.64 8.56
C PHE A 50 6.02 6.88 7.83
N ILE A 51 6.07 7.76 6.82
CA ILE A 51 7.30 7.99 6.06
C ILE A 51 8.33 8.76 6.88
N LYS A 52 7.91 9.81 7.60
CA LYS A 52 8.81 10.57 8.50
C LYS A 52 9.26 9.77 9.74
N HIS A 53 8.48 8.77 10.16
CA HIS A 53 8.77 7.96 11.35
C HIS A 53 8.59 6.46 11.08
N PRO A 54 9.42 5.86 10.21
CA PRO A 54 9.13 4.53 9.67
C PRO A 54 9.23 3.41 10.72
N GLU A 55 10.10 3.56 11.71
CA GLU A 55 10.25 2.58 12.81
C GLU A 55 9.16 2.70 13.89
N LYS A 56 8.47 3.84 13.96
CA LYS A 56 7.48 4.11 14.99
C LYS A 56 6.20 3.34 14.71
N ALA A 57 5.70 2.66 15.74
CA ALA A 57 4.39 2.05 15.74
C ALA A 57 3.33 3.02 16.27
N TRP A 58 2.24 3.17 15.53
CA TRP A 58 1.16 4.11 15.81
C TRP A 58 -0.13 3.40 16.18
N PHE A 59 -0.76 3.85 17.27
CA PHE A 59 -2.10 3.44 17.65
C PHE A 59 -3.15 4.18 16.82
N VAL A 60 -4.27 3.52 16.54
CA VAL A 60 -5.35 4.08 15.71
C VAL A 60 -6.00 5.27 16.40
N GLU A 61 -6.16 5.19 17.72
CA GLU A 61 -6.67 6.23 18.60
C GLU A 61 -5.87 7.54 18.45
N ASP A 62 -4.54 7.43 18.48
CA ASP A 62 -3.65 8.59 18.40
C ASP A 62 -3.68 9.22 17.03
N LEU A 63 -3.66 8.39 15.97
CA LEU A 63 -3.79 8.85 14.59
C LEU A 63 -5.12 9.59 14.38
N ALA A 64 -6.22 9.03 14.87
CA ALA A 64 -7.55 9.64 14.77
C ALA A 64 -7.60 11.00 15.48
N LYS A 65 -7.03 11.08 16.69
CA LYS A 65 -6.93 12.32 17.48
C LYS A 65 -6.07 13.37 16.77
N GLN A 66 -4.88 13.01 16.32
CA GLN A 66 -3.94 13.97 15.73
C GLN A 66 -4.37 14.46 14.34
N LEU A 67 -5.05 13.61 13.56
CA LEU A 67 -5.58 13.96 12.26
C LEU A 67 -7.01 14.54 12.32
N ASN A 68 -7.57 14.70 13.52
CA ASN A 68 -8.93 15.18 13.76
C ASN A 68 -9.97 14.46 12.87
N THR A 69 -9.94 13.13 12.87
CA THR A 69 -10.81 12.30 12.04
C THR A 69 -11.28 11.05 12.78
N SER A 70 -12.21 10.30 12.17
CA SER A 70 -12.78 9.10 12.79
C SER A 70 -11.84 7.90 12.73
N LYS A 71 -11.91 7.00 13.73
CA LYS A 71 -11.18 5.72 13.67
C LYS A 71 -11.51 4.90 12.41
N PRO A 72 -12.78 4.81 11.95
CA PRO A 72 -13.10 4.17 10.67
C PRO A 72 -12.35 4.77 9.47
N THR A 73 -12.21 6.10 9.41
CA THR A 73 -11.43 6.78 8.37
C THR A 73 -9.96 6.33 8.43
N ILE A 74 -9.35 6.30 9.62
CA ILE A 74 -7.97 5.82 9.81
C ILE A 74 -7.85 4.35 9.37
N TYR A 75 -8.72 3.46 9.85
CA TYR A 75 -8.69 2.04 9.48
C TYR A 75 -8.77 1.82 7.97
N ARG A 76 -9.59 2.61 7.25
CA ARG A 76 -9.67 2.53 5.78
C ARG A 76 -8.30 2.76 5.13
N HIS A 77 -7.55 3.76 5.59
CA HIS A 77 -6.24 4.10 5.05
C HIS A 77 -5.15 3.10 5.49
N LEU A 78 -5.16 2.67 6.76
CA LEU A 78 -4.25 1.65 7.27
C LEU A 78 -4.44 0.32 6.55
N ASN A 79 -5.69 -0.09 6.32
CA ASN A 79 -5.99 -1.33 5.61
C ASN A 79 -5.55 -1.27 4.15
N LYS A 80 -5.68 -0.12 3.46
CA LYS A 80 -5.13 0.04 2.11
C LYS A 80 -3.62 -0.21 2.09
N LEU A 81 -2.86 0.48 2.94
CA LEU A 81 -1.41 0.36 2.98
C LEU A 81 -0.93 -1.02 3.48
N LYS A 82 -1.62 -1.59 4.47
CA LYS A 82 -1.33 -2.95 4.96
C LYS A 82 -1.59 -4.00 3.88
N ASN A 83 -2.70 -3.88 3.15
CA ASN A 83 -3.01 -4.81 2.06
C ASN A 83 -2.09 -4.63 0.85
N MET A 84 -1.33 -3.54 0.76
CA MET A 84 -0.25 -3.37 -0.22
C MET A 84 1.08 -3.93 0.30
N ASP A 85 1.14 -4.49 1.50
CA ASP A 85 2.36 -4.92 2.20
C ASP A 85 3.33 -3.81 2.63
N ILE A 86 2.89 -2.55 2.59
CA ILE A 86 3.67 -1.40 3.04
C ILE A 86 3.71 -1.32 4.57
N LEU A 87 2.56 -1.52 5.21
CA LEU A 87 2.45 -1.51 6.68
C LEU A 87 2.35 -2.93 7.23
N GLU A 88 2.88 -3.10 8.43
CA GLU A 88 2.64 -4.26 9.27
C GLU A 88 1.88 -3.88 10.54
N GLU A 89 1.19 -4.88 11.08
CA GLU A 89 0.51 -4.81 12.36
C GLU A 89 1.41 -5.40 13.44
N THR A 90 1.54 -4.69 14.56
CA THR A 90 2.38 -5.10 15.69
C THR A 90 1.66 -4.88 17.02
N GLN A 91 2.10 -5.56 18.07
CA GLN A 91 1.59 -5.43 19.42
C GLN A 91 2.58 -4.62 20.25
N VAL A 92 2.17 -3.42 20.67
CA VAL A 92 2.99 -2.50 21.46
C VAL A 92 2.39 -2.41 22.85
N TYR A 93 3.22 -2.47 23.88
CA TYR A 93 2.78 -2.25 25.25
C TYR A 93 2.38 -0.78 25.44
N ASP A 94 1.12 -0.54 25.79
CA ASP A 94 0.62 0.79 26.12
C ASP A 94 0.72 1.00 27.63
N GLU A 95 1.62 1.90 28.03
CA GLU A 95 1.88 2.26 29.43
C GLU A 95 0.66 2.83 30.16
N LEU A 96 -0.26 3.49 29.44
CA LEU A 96 -1.45 4.11 30.05
C LEU A 96 -2.48 3.05 30.43
N THR A 97 -2.68 2.06 29.57
CA THR A 97 -3.65 0.98 29.81
C THR A 97 -3.04 -0.29 30.39
N LYS A 98 -1.71 -0.34 30.52
CA LYS A 98 -0.94 -1.51 30.98
C LYS A 98 -1.26 -2.79 30.21
N GLN A 99 -1.50 -2.65 28.90
CA GLN A 99 -1.92 -3.74 28.01
C GLN A 99 -1.19 -3.65 26.67
N HIS A 100 -0.96 -4.80 26.03
CA HIS A 100 -0.52 -4.83 24.64
C HIS A 100 -1.68 -4.41 23.74
N LYS A 101 -1.43 -3.39 22.92
CA LYS A 101 -2.37 -2.87 21.94
C LYS A 101 -1.81 -3.00 20.54
N LYS A 102 -2.75 -3.17 19.62
CA LYS A 102 -2.51 -3.20 18.20
C LYS A 102 -2.07 -1.82 17.70
N ALA A 103 -0.92 -1.79 17.06
CA ALA A 103 -0.34 -0.63 16.42
C ALA A 103 0.13 -0.98 15.00
N TYR A 104 0.45 0.04 14.21
CA TYR A 104 0.87 -0.10 12.82
C TYR A 104 2.18 0.63 12.60
N ARG A 105 3.07 0.07 11.77
CA ARG A 105 4.33 0.72 11.34
C ARG A 105 4.67 0.33 9.92
N ILE A 106 5.64 1.02 9.31
CA ILE A 106 6.21 0.58 8.03
C ILE A 106 6.86 -0.78 8.25
N ARG A 107 6.61 -1.73 7.35
CA ARG A 107 7.18 -3.07 7.42
C ARG A 107 8.72 -2.96 7.51
N TYR A 108 9.33 -3.62 8.49
CA TYR A 108 10.76 -3.52 8.82
C TYR A 108 11.29 -2.12 9.15
N GLY A 109 10.42 -1.14 9.44
CA GLY A 109 10.85 0.23 9.71
C GLY A 109 11.54 0.92 8.54
N ASN A 110 11.36 0.43 7.31
CA ASN A 110 12.06 0.93 6.14
C ASN A 110 11.19 0.78 4.87
N LEU A 111 10.90 1.91 4.21
CA LEU A 111 10.01 1.91 3.04
C LEU A 111 10.55 1.09 1.86
N GLN A 112 11.86 1.15 1.60
CA GLN A 112 12.48 0.39 0.51
C GLN A 112 12.38 -1.11 0.76
N LYS A 113 12.64 -1.55 2.00
CA LYS A 113 12.48 -2.96 2.38
C LYS A 113 11.02 -3.40 2.26
N ALA A 114 10.07 -2.57 2.69
CA ALA A 114 8.64 -2.84 2.52
C ALA A 114 8.27 -2.95 1.02
N TRP A 115 8.83 -2.08 0.17
CA TRP A 115 8.58 -2.07 -1.27
C TRP A 115 9.04 -3.36 -1.96
N ASN A 116 10.13 -3.99 -1.53
CA ASN A 116 10.55 -5.28 -2.07
C ASN A 116 9.46 -6.37 -1.95
N PHE A 117 8.60 -6.32 -0.93
CA PHE A 117 7.47 -7.25 -0.80
C PHE A 117 6.34 -6.92 -1.76
N VAL A 118 6.08 -5.62 -1.97
CA VAL A 118 5.13 -5.15 -2.99
C VAL A 118 5.55 -5.69 -4.36
N GLU A 119 6.83 -5.54 -4.73
CA GLU A 119 7.38 -6.03 -5.98
C GLU A 119 7.29 -7.55 -6.12
N ALA A 120 7.63 -8.29 -5.06
CA ALA A 120 7.51 -9.76 -5.05
C ALA A 120 6.07 -10.22 -5.29
N HIS A 121 5.09 -9.60 -4.65
CA HIS A 121 3.67 -9.93 -4.84
C HIS A 121 3.18 -9.55 -6.24
N ILE A 122 3.58 -8.40 -6.79
CA ILE A 122 3.25 -8.01 -8.17
C ILE A 122 3.83 -9.03 -9.16
N LYS A 123 5.10 -9.42 -8.98
CA LYS A 123 5.76 -10.39 -9.85
C LYS A 123 4.99 -11.71 -9.90
N VAL A 124 4.65 -12.27 -8.74
CA VAL A 124 3.87 -13.51 -8.67
C VAL A 124 2.49 -13.36 -9.32
N ALA A 125 1.80 -12.23 -9.10
CA ALA A 125 0.50 -11.98 -9.71
C ALA A 125 0.58 -11.93 -11.25
N VAL A 126 1.56 -11.21 -11.79
CA VAL A 126 1.79 -11.10 -13.24
C VAL A 126 2.20 -12.45 -13.84
N GLU A 127 3.06 -13.22 -13.19
CA GLU A 127 3.42 -14.58 -13.61
C GLU A 127 2.18 -15.49 -13.68
N ASN A 128 1.29 -15.40 -12.70
CA ASN A 128 0.05 -16.17 -12.69
C ASN A 128 -0.90 -15.74 -13.82
N TYR A 129 -1.02 -14.45 -14.09
CA TYR A 129 -1.78 -13.97 -15.27
C TYR A 129 -1.18 -14.51 -16.57
N GLY A 130 0.15 -14.53 -16.70
CA GLY A 130 0.84 -15.12 -17.84
C GLY A 130 0.44 -16.58 -18.07
N LYS A 131 0.47 -17.40 -17.00
CA LYS A 131 0.02 -18.81 -17.06
C LYS A 131 -1.44 -18.94 -17.49
N THR A 132 -2.33 -18.05 -17.02
CA THR A 132 -3.73 -18.05 -17.43
C THR A 132 -3.89 -17.71 -18.91
N VAL A 133 -3.14 -16.72 -19.42
CA VAL A 133 -3.14 -16.35 -20.84
C VAL A 133 -2.66 -17.51 -21.71
N GLU A 134 -1.55 -18.17 -21.34
CA GLU A 134 -1.06 -19.36 -22.04
C GLU A 134 -2.10 -20.49 -22.07
N HIS A 135 -2.76 -20.73 -20.94
CA HIS A 135 -3.81 -21.74 -20.87
C HIS A 135 -5.01 -21.39 -21.76
N LEU A 136 -5.46 -20.13 -21.73
CA LEU A 136 -6.54 -19.63 -22.57
C LEU A 136 -6.22 -19.80 -24.07
N GLN A 137 -5.01 -19.45 -24.48
CA GLN A 137 -4.55 -19.61 -25.86
C GLN A 137 -4.66 -21.07 -26.33
N LYS A 138 -4.16 -22.02 -25.50
CA LYS A 138 -4.23 -23.46 -25.81
C LYS A 138 -5.67 -23.96 -25.97
N LEU A 139 -6.59 -23.49 -25.13
CA LEU A 139 -8.01 -23.86 -25.22
C LEU A 139 -8.64 -23.33 -26.52
N MET A 140 -8.31 -22.11 -26.91
CA MET A 140 -8.83 -21.51 -28.14
C MET A 140 -8.29 -22.18 -29.40
N GLU A 141 -7.01 -22.55 -29.41
CA GLU A 141 -6.40 -23.30 -30.51
C GLU A 141 -7.04 -24.68 -30.69
N LYS A 142 -7.22 -25.42 -29.59
CA LYS A 142 -7.89 -26.72 -29.60
C LYS A 142 -9.31 -26.59 -30.16
N LYS A 143 -10.07 -25.61 -29.68
CA LYS A 143 -11.44 -25.37 -30.14
C LYS A 143 -11.51 -25.12 -31.66
N ARG A 144 -10.58 -24.35 -32.21
CA ARG A 144 -10.51 -24.10 -33.67
C ARG A 144 -10.20 -25.38 -34.45
N MET A 145 -9.32 -26.23 -33.94
CA MET A 145 -8.99 -27.51 -34.59
C MET A 145 -10.15 -28.52 -34.54
N ASP A 146 -10.97 -28.49 -33.50
CA ASP A 146 -12.15 -29.36 -33.38
C ASP A 146 -13.33 -28.90 -34.28
N GLU A 147 -13.28 -27.66 -34.79
CA GLU A 147 -14.29 -27.04 -35.68
C GLU A 147 -13.93 -27.13 -37.18
N GLU A 148 -12.70 -27.56 -37.51
CA GLU A 148 -12.19 -27.80 -38.88
C GLU A 148 -12.28 -29.29 -39.28
#